data_AF-A0A2Z5JIQ9-F1
#
_entry.id   AF-A0A2Z5JIQ9-F1
#
_cell.length_a   1.000
_cell.length_b   1.000
_cell.length_c   1.000
_cell.angle_alpha   90.00
_cell.angle_beta   90.00
_cell.angle_gamma   90.00
#
_symmetry.space_group_name_H-M   'P 1'
#
loop_
_entity.id
_entity.type
_entity.pdbx_description
1 polymer ?
#
loop_
_entity_poly.entity_id
_entity_poly.type
_entity_poly.pdbx_seq_one_letter_code
_entity_poly.pdbx_strand_id
1 'polypeptide(L)'
;MRATAMSSLLRGAFFALVEDSHSGHFFVPDDPFRAAGGDAGLIGREAFESSGGEVRVSGLFDDLDRLDLGAHVRRWSASEIRAAEGDASQWMAAAQQFAARLQAADGVGMSDEQWRAASRAWTALLAAAERSTGAQSNEWLMRDLWLRASLLKSVGPRLDMPLLDEGPVLERALNAMPMTSEAAAELVPGWRDLEREQILELRTTRRLLAPAGLVQSLFVDHPRRGEYEVWRELAERLP
;
A
#
# COMPACT_ATOMS: atom_id res chain seq x y z
N MET A 1 41.85 -25.08 -11.48
CA MET A 1 40.38 -24.91 -11.68
C MET A 1 39.76 -24.52 -10.36
N ARG A 2 39.44 -23.23 -10.17
CA ARG A 2 38.70 -22.71 -9.01
C ARG A 2 37.26 -22.50 -9.45
N ALA A 3 36.32 -23.17 -8.78
CA ALA A 3 34.90 -22.85 -8.87
C ALA A 3 34.52 -22.09 -7.59
N THR A 4 34.32 -20.78 -7.73
CA THR A 4 33.82 -19.91 -6.66
C THR A 4 32.31 -19.83 -6.79
N ALA A 5 31.61 -20.28 -5.75
CA ALA A 5 30.19 -20.02 -5.57
C ALA A 5 29.97 -18.53 -5.25
N MET A 6 29.16 -17.84 -6.06
CA MET A 6 28.57 -16.54 -5.74
C MET A 6 27.22 -16.44 -6.44
N SER A 7 26.14 -16.41 -5.65
CA SER A 7 25.11 -15.36 -5.68
C SER A 7 23.81 -15.91 -5.08
N SER A 8 23.71 -15.77 -3.76
CA SER A 8 22.49 -15.95 -2.97
C SER A 8 22.38 -14.73 -2.06
N LEU A 9 22.14 -13.56 -2.65
CA LEU A 9 21.83 -12.33 -1.94
C LEU A 9 21.02 -11.47 -2.91
N LEU A 10 19.69 -11.54 -2.79
CA LEU A 10 18.68 -10.56 -3.22
C LEU A 10 17.34 -11.31 -3.32
N ARG A 11 16.56 -11.33 -2.23
CA ARG A 11 15.10 -11.51 -2.25
C ARG A 11 14.57 -11.31 -0.84
N GLY A 12 13.84 -10.21 -0.65
CA GLY A 12 13.29 -9.78 0.63
C GLY A 12 13.40 -8.28 0.86
N ALA A 13 13.08 -7.46 -0.16
CA ALA A 13 12.82 -6.05 0.08
C ALA A 13 11.45 -5.94 0.77
N PHE A 14 11.45 -6.02 2.10
CA PHE A 14 10.31 -5.64 2.91
C PHE A 14 10.08 -4.13 2.71
N PHE A 15 9.02 -3.76 1.99
CA PHE A 15 8.49 -2.40 2.02
C PHE A 15 7.70 -2.24 3.32
N ALA A 16 8.41 -2.06 4.43
CA ALA A 16 7.81 -1.47 5.61
C ALA A 16 7.63 0.02 5.32
N LEU A 17 6.44 0.42 4.89
CA LEU A 17 6.02 1.83 4.92
C LEU A 17 5.92 2.23 6.41
N VAL A 18 7.04 2.51 7.05
CA VAL A 18 7.07 3.16 8.35
C VAL A 18 6.95 4.65 8.07
N GLU A 19 5.73 5.17 8.21
CA GLU A 19 5.47 6.61 8.17
C GLU A 19 5.92 7.20 9.51
N ASP A 20 6.92 8.07 9.49
CA ASP A 20 7.13 9.00 10.58
C ASP A 20 6.01 10.04 10.54
N SER A 21 5.17 10.02 11.58
CA SER A 21 4.00 10.89 11.76
C SER A 21 4.34 12.38 11.80
N HIS A 22 5.63 12.75 11.87
CA HIS A 22 6.07 14.14 11.87
C HIS A 22 6.70 14.61 10.55
N SER A 23 7.18 13.71 9.68
CA SER A 23 7.94 14.09 8.48
C SER A 23 7.35 13.61 7.15
N GLY A 24 6.48 12.59 7.15
CA GLY A 24 5.90 12.04 5.91
C GLY A 24 6.93 11.42 4.95
N HIS A 25 8.14 11.14 5.43
CA HIS A 25 9.20 10.49 4.67
C HIS A 25 9.06 8.97 4.73
N PHE A 26 9.14 8.32 3.57
CA PHE A 26 9.26 6.87 3.45
C PHE A 26 10.73 6.49 3.24
N PHE A 27 11.25 5.58 4.05
CA PHE A 27 12.62 5.10 3.91
C PHE A 27 12.75 4.09 2.76
N VAL A 28 13.72 4.33 1.89
CA VAL A 28 14.22 3.36 0.92
C VAL A 28 15.40 2.62 1.57
N PRO A 29 15.67 1.34 1.25
CA PRO A 29 16.91 0.69 1.69
C PRO A 29 18.10 1.53 1.19
N ASP A 30 18.96 1.99 2.11
CA ASP A 30 20.15 2.87 1.95
C ASP A 30 20.01 4.37 2.30
N ASP A 31 19.00 4.76 3.09
CA ASP A 31 18.92 6.12 3.64
C ASP A 31 19.99 6.39 4.73
N PRO A 32 20.86 7.43 4.59
CA PRO A 32 21.93 7.75 5.53
C PRO A 32 21.45 8.28 6.90
N PHE A 33 20.14 8.51 7.11
CA PHE A 33 19.59 9.07 8.35
C PHE A 33 19.08 8.03 9.38
N ARG A 34 19.37 6.74 9.19
CA ARG A 34 19.01 5.69 10.16
C ARG A 34 19.81 5.83 11.46
N ALA A 35 19.23 6.49 12.46
CA ALA A 35 19.76 6.49 13.82
C ALA A 35 19.73 5.07 14.41
N ALA A 36 20.87 4.63 14.95
CA ALA A 36 21.01 3.35 15.62
C ALA A 36 20.44 3.43 17.05
N GLY A 37 19.46 2.58 17.37
CA GLY A 37 19.07 2.23 18.74
C GLY A 37 17.92 3.03 19.34
N GLY A 38 16.84 2.34 19.66
CA GLY A 38 15.71 2.87 20.43
C GLY A 38 14.78 1.74 20.86
N ASP A 39 15.09 1.15 22.01
CA ASP A 39 14.33 0.12 22.71
C ASP A 39 13.03 0.74 23.27
N ALA A 40 11.87 0.17 22.96
CA ALA A 40 10.57 0.61 23.46
C ALA A 40 9.73 -0.60 23.91
N GLY A 41 10.27 -1.35 24.87
CA GLY A 41 9.49 -2.22 25.73
C GLY A 41 8.86 -1.44 26.90
N LEU A 42 7.67 -1.88 27.29
CA LEU A 42 6.98 -1.59 28.56
C LEU A 42 6.39 -0.18 28.76
N ILE A 43 5.14 0.06 28.33
CA ILE A 43 4.11 0.77 29.14
C ILE A 43 2.71 0.29 28.69
N GLY A 44 1.86 -0.14 29.63
CA GLY A 44 0.39 -0.15 29.43
C GLY A 44 -0.35 -1.47 29.62
N ARG A 45 -0.02 -2.27 30.65
CA ARG A 45 -0.83 -3.41 31.08
C ARG A 45 -1.37 -3.12 32.48
N GLU A 46 -2.43 -2.32 32.58
CA GLU A 46 -3.34 -2.22 33.74
C GLU A 46 -4.33 -1.06 33.52
N ALA A 47 -5.54 -1.37 33.03
CA ALA A 47 -6.80 -0.67 33.29
C ALA A 47 -7.84 -1.08 32.24
N PHE A 48 -8.53 -2.21 32.41
CA PHE A 48 -9.90 -2.40 31.89
C PHE A 48 -10.52 -3.68 32.48
N GLU A 49 -10.82 -3.64 33.78
CA GLU A 49 -11.78 -4.57 34.41
C GLU A 49 -12.86 -3.72 35.08
N SER A 50 -13.88 -3.31 34.32
CA SER A 50 -15.21 -2.94 34.84
C SER A 50 -16.16 -2.48 33.71
N SER A 51 -16.62 -3.41 32.88
CA SER A 51 -17.95 -3.35 32.26
C SER A 51 -18.25 -4.67 31.57
N GLY A 52 -19.16 -5.45 32.15
CA GLY A 52 -19.71 -6.68 31.56
C GLY A 52 -20.63 -6.39 30.38
N GLY A 53 -20.06 -5.91 29.29
CA GLY A 53 -20.59 -6.11 27.95
C GLY A 53 -19.79 -7.25 27.32
N GLU A 54 -20.47 -8.23 26.76
CA GLU A 54 -19.84 -9.28 25.95
C GLU A 54 -19.19 -8.60 24.74
N VAL A 55 -17.94 -8.18 24.89
CA VAL A 55 -17.13 -7.71 23.78
C VAL A 55 -16.87 -8.95 22.94
N ARG A 56 -17.59 -9.09 21.83
CA ARG A 56 -17.11 -9.91 20.72
C ARG A 56 -15.84 -9.24 20.19
N VAL A 57 -14.73 -9.40 20.90
CA VAL A 57 -13.39 -9.18 20.35
C VAL A 57 -13.23 -10.31 19.35
N SER A 58 -13.74 -10.04 18.15
CA SER A 58 -13.66 -10.91 17.01
C SER A 58 -12.18 -11.21 16.77
N GLY A 59 -11.76 -12.47 16.93
CA GLY A 59 -10.40 -12.94 16.64
C GLY A 59 -9.99 -12.84 15.16
N LEU A 60 -10.63 -11.92 14.42
CA LEU A 60 -10.37 -11.58 13.03
C LEU A 60 -8.96 -11.01 12.85
N PHE A 61 -8.49 -10.20 13.80
CA PHE A 61 -7.15 -9.58 13.75
C PHE A 61 -6.08 -10.36 14.52
N ASP A 62 -6.46 -11.47 15.16
CA ASP A 62 -5.52 -12.28 15.94
C ASP A 62 -4.67 -13.17 15.01
N ASP A 63 -3.42 -13.39 15.41
CA ASP A 63 -2.47 -14.31 14.77
C ASP A 63 -2.27 -14.09 13.26
N LEU A 64 -2.45 -12.85 12.78
CA LEU A 64 -2.31 -12.51 11.35
C LEU A 64 -0.92 -12.87 10.81
N ASP A 65 0.11 -12.72 11.63
CA ASP A 65 1.50 -13.06 11.33
C ASP A 65 1.73 -14.57 11.19
N ARG A 66 0.82 -15.42 11.65
CA ARG A 66 0.94 -16.90 11.56
C ARG A 66 0.22 -17.48 10.36
N LEU A 67 -0.62 -16.70 9.69
CA LEU A 67 -1.41 -17.17 8.56
C LEU A 67 -0.57 -17.33 7.30
N ASP A 68 -0.80 -18.43 6.57
CA ASP A 68 -0.40 -18.51 5.17
C ASP A 68 -1.34 -17.68 4.26
N LEU A 69 -0.96 -17.52 2.99
CA LEU A 69 -1.78 -16.76 2.03
C LEU A 69 -3.17 -17.37 1.87
N GLY A 70 -3.31 -18.69 1.84
CA GLY A 70 -4.60 -19.35 1.71
C GLY A 70 -5.52 -19.08 2.91
N ALA A 71 -4.97 -19.03 4.12
CA ALA A 71 -5.69 -18.70 5.34
C ALA A 71 -6.10 -17.23 5.37
N HIS A 72 -5.24 -16.32 4.93
CA HIS A 72 -5.62 -14.93 4.69
C HIS A 72 -6.76 -14.81 3.67
N VAL A 73 -6.65 -15.50 2.51
CA VAL A 73 -7.70 -15.50 1.48
C VAL A 73 -9.03 -15.97 2.05
N ARG A 74 -9.05 -17.06 2.82
CA ARG A 74 -10.27 -17.54 3.47
C ARG A 74 -10.83 -16.52 4.45
N ARG A 75 -9.99 -15.98 5.33
CA ARG A 75 -10.40 -15.02 6.37
C ARG A 75 -11.03 -13.76 5.76
N TRP A 76 -10.41 -13.19 4.74
CA TRP A 76 -10.90 -11.96 4.10
C TRP A 76 -11.88 -12.19 2.95
N SER A 77 -12.22 -13.44 2.65
CA SER A 77 -13.36 -13.78 1.80
C SER A 77 -14.62 -14.10 2.60
N ALA A 78 -14.49 -14.20 3.93
CA ALA A 78 -15.60 -14.50 4.82
C ALA A 78 -16.66 -13.37 4.75
N SER A 79 -17.94 -13.74 4.81
CA SER A 79 -19.05 -12.78 4.71
C SER A 79 -19.09 -11.80 5.89
N GLU A 80 -18.58 -12.26 7.03
CA GLU A 80 -18.55 -11.63 8.34
C GLU A 80 -17.70 -10.36 8.33
N ILE A 81 -16.70 -10.26 7.44
CA ILE A 81 -15.86 -9.06 7.33
C ILE A 81 -16.67 -7.83 6.94
N ARG A 82 -17.86 -8.00 6.35
CA ARG A 82 -18.69 -6.86 5.92
C ARG A 82 -19.19 -6.03 7.09
N ALA A 83 -19.40 -6.68 8.24
CA ALA A 83 -19.84 -6.08 9.49
C ALA A 83 -18.71 -6.04 10.54
N ALA A 84 -17.48 -6.36 10.15
CA ALA A 84 -16.36 -6.32 11.07
C ALA A 84 -16.02 -4.87 11.42
N GLU A 85 -15.89 -4.63 12.72
CA GLU A 85 -15.36 -3.39 13.27
C GLU A 85 -13.88 -3.60 13.60
N GLY A 86 -13.11 -2.52 13.55
CA GLY A 86 -11.71 -2.49 13.94
C GLY A 86 -11.17 -1.07 13.84
N ASP A 87 -10.17 -0.76 14.65
CA ASP A 87 -9.48 0.51 14.52
C ASP A 87 -8.57 0.51 13.28
N ALA A 88 -8.09 1.70 12.90
CA ALA A 88 -7.24 1.86 11.73
C ALA A 88 -5.95 1.03 11.81
N SER A 89 -5.36 0.86 13.01
CA SER A 89 -4.13 0.11 13.20
C SER A 89 -4.31 -1.41 13.03
N GLN A 90 -5.48 -1.95 13.38
CA GLN A 90 -5.81 -3.35 13.18
C GLN A 90 -6.00 -3.68 11.69
N TRP A 91 -6.78 -2.84 10.99
CA TRP A 91 -6.94 -2.97 9.53
C TRP A 91 -5.63 -2.75 8.77
N MET A 92 -4.79 -1.85 9.29
CA MET A 92 -3.45 -1.60 8.77
C MET A 92 -2.59 -2.85 8.81
N ALA A 93 -2.50 -3.47 9.99
CA ALA A 93 -1.76 -4.70 10.20
C ALA A 93 -2.29 -5.82 9.30
N ALA A 94 -3.62 -5.96 9.18
CA ALA A 94 -4.25 -6.93 8.29
C ALA A 94 -3.84 -6.75 6.82
N ALA A 95 -3.91 -5.53 6.29
CA ALA A 95 -3.52 -5.22 4.92
C ALA A 95 -2.02 -5.49 4.69
N GLN A 96 -1.17 -5.08 5.63
CA GLN A 96 0.27 -5.29 5.53
C GLN A 96 0.64 -6.77 5.54
N GLN A 97 0.05 -7.57 6.44
CA GLN A 97 0.32 -9.01 6.50
C GLN A 97 -0.17 -9.72 5.23
N PHE A 98 -1.37 -9.37 4.73
CA PHE A 98 -1.87 -9.92 3.46
C PHE A 98 -0.93 -9.61 2.30
N ALA A 99 -0.56 -8.34 2.13
CA ALA A 99 0.34 -7.88 1.08
C ALA A 99 1.69 -8.61 1.14
N ALA A 100 2.26 -8.72 2.35
CA ALA A 100 3.53 -9.42 2.55
C ALA A 100 3.45 -10.91 2.16
N ARG A 101 2.36 -11.61 2.53
CA ARG A 101 2.18 -13.03 2.14
C ARG A 101 1.95 -13.19 0.65
N LEU A 102 1.23 -12.27 0.02
CA LEU A 102 1.01 -12.31 -1.42
C LEU A 102 2.30 -12.02 -2.20
N GLN A 103 3.09 -11.04 -1.77
CA GLN A 103 4.39 -10.72 -2.35
C GLN A 103 5.39 -11.86 -2.15
N ALA A 104 5.43 -12.49 -0.98
CA ALA A 104 6.32 -13.61 -0.69
C ALA A 104 6.01 -14.89 -1.49
N ALA A 105 4.79 -15.02 -2.01
CA ALA A 105 4.45 -16.12 -2.91
C ALA A 105 5.16 -16.01 -4.27
N ASP A 106 5.75 -14.84 -4.60
CA ASP A 106 6.52 -14.54 -5.83
C ASP A 106 5.77 -14.92 -7.14
N GLY A 107 4.46 -15.20 -7.07
CA GLY A 107 3.65 -15.77 -8.16
C GLY A 107 4.04 -17.18 -8.61
N VAL A 108 5.17 -17.74 -8.14
CA VAL A 108 5.68 -19.04 -8.56
C VAL A 108 4.79 -20.14 -7.99
N GLY A 109 4.02 -20.79 -8.86
CA GLY A 109 3.14 -21.90 -8.48
C GLY A 109 1.74 -21.50 -8.02
N MET A 110 1.38 -20.20 -8.08
CA MET A 110 -0.01 -19.80 -7.89
C MET A 110 -0.83 -20.10 -9.14
N SER A 111 -1.89 -20.89 -8.99
CA SER A 111 -2.87 -21.10 -10.03
C SER A 111 -3.69 -19.83 -10.29
N ASP A 112 -4.28 -19.75 -11.47
CA ASP A 112 -5.20 -18.67 -11.85
C ASP A 112 -6.37 -18.51 -10.88
N GLU A 113 -6.88 -19.62 -10.33
CA GLU A 113 -7.91 -19.60 -9.31
C GLU A 113 -7.43 -18.97 -8.01
N GLN A 114 -6.20 -19.30 -7.57
CA GLN A 114 -5.60 -18.71 -6.38
C GLN A 114 -5.37 -17.20 -6.56
N TRP A 115 -4.93 -16.76 -7.73
CA TRP A 115 -4.79 -15.34 -8.05
C TRP A 115 -6.13 -14.59 -7.99
N ARG A 116 -7.18 -15.14 -8.60
CA ARG A 116 -8.52 -14.53 -8.54
C ARG A 116 -9.07 -14.52 -7.13
N ALA A 117 -8.86 -15.58 -6.34
CA ALA A 117 -9.28 -15.64 -4.95
C ALA A 117 -8.53 -14.60 -4.09
N ALA A 118 -7.22 -14.47 -4.26
CA ALA A 118 -6.41 -13.44 -3.60
C ALA A 118 -6.87 -12.02 -3.96
N SER A 119 -7.17 -11.79 -5.24
CA SER A 119 -7.64 -10.49 -5.72
C SER A 119 -8.98 -10.09 -5.08
N ARG A 120 -9.92 -11.03 -4.98
CA ARG A 120 -11.21 -10.80 -4.32
C ARG A 120 -11.05 -10.55 -2.82
N ALA A 121 -10.23 -11.36 -2.15
CA ALA A 121 -9.98 -11.23 -0.71
C ALA A 121 -9.32 -9.89 -0.36
N TRP A 122 -8.33 -9.46 -1.15
CA TRP A 122 -7.69 -8.15 -0.99
C TRP A 122 -8.68 -6.99 -1.15
N THR A 123 -9.50 -7.03 -2.20
CA THR A 123 -10.53 -6.01 -2.45
C THR A 123 -11.54 -5.96 -1.30
N ALA A 124 -11.96 -7.13 -0.81
CA ALA A 124 -12.92 -7.24 0.28
C ALA A 124 -12.36 -6.74 1.62
N LEU A 125 -11.07 -7.02 1.89
CA LEU A 125 -10.31 -6.48 3.02
C LEU A 125 -10.26 -4.96 3.00
N LEU A 126 -9.81 -4.35 1.88
CA LEU A 126 -9.71 -2.89 1.78
C LEU A 126 -11.08 -2.21 1.89
N ALA A 127 -12.12 -2.79 1.29
CA ALA A 127 -13.47 -2.25 1.39
C ALA A 127 -14.02 -2.34 2.83
N ALA A 128 -13.68 -3.40 3.58
CA ALA A 128 -14.04 -3.50 4.99
C ALA A 128 -13.31 -2.47 5.85
N ALA A 129 -12.00 -2.31 5.61
CA ALA A 129 -11.18 -1.31 6.27
C ALA A 129 -11.72 0.12 6.02
N GLU A 130 -12.03 0.47 4.78
CA GLU A 130 -12.60 1.77 4.41
C GLU A 130 -13.94 2.04 5.12
N ARG A 131 -14.85 1.06 5.11
CA ARG A 131 -16.13 1.20 5.84
C ARG A 131 -15.94 1.38 7.34
N SER A 132 -14.96 0.69 7.93
CA SER A 132 -14.73 0.71 9.38
C SER A 132 -14.00 1.98 9.84
N THR A 133 -13.16 2.59 9.02
CA THR A 133 -12.30 3.72 9.43
C THR A 133 -12.71 5.08 8.85
N GLY A 134 -13.67 5.11 7.90
CA GLY A 134 -14.23 6.34 7.37
C GLY A 134 -13.26 7.10 6.43
N ALA A 135 -12.97 8.37 6.75
CA ALA A 135 -12.30 9.36 5.89
C ALA A 135 -10.85 9.04 5.46
N GLN A 136 -10.35 7.84 5.72
CA GLN A 136 -9.01 7.37 5.33
C GLN A 136 -9.01 6.68 3.95
N SER A 137 -9.92 7.05 3.05
CA SER A 137 -10.06 6.41 1.72
C SER A 137 -8.75 6.46 0.91
N ASN A 138 -8.01 7.56 1.00
CA ASN A 138 -6.70 7.71 0.35
C ASN A 138 -5.67 6.70 0.87
N GLU A 139 -5.73 6.32 2.13
CA GLU A 139 -4.76 5.40 2.74
C GLU A 139 -4.95 3.96 2.23
N TRP A 140 -6.21 3.55 2.05
CA TRP A 140 -6.54 2.25 1.46
C TRP A 140 -6.28 2.21 -0.04
N LEU A 141 -6.56 3.32 -0.75
CA LEU A 141 -6.18 3.48 -2.15
C LEU A 141 -4.66 3.34 -2.33
N MET A 142 -3.87 4.05 -1.54
CA MET A 142 -2.41 4.01 -1.64
C MET A 142 -1.87 2.58 -1.44
N ARG A 143 -2.41 1.81 -0.49
CA ARG A 143 -2.06 0.40 -0.31
C ARG A 143 -2.36 -0.46 -1.52
N ASP A 144 -3.55 -0.28 -2.09
CA ASP A 144 -3.93 -1.00 -3.31
C ASP A 144 -2.97 -0.71 -4.46
N LEU A 145 -2.69 0.57 -4.70
CA LEU A 145 -1.79 1.03 -5.77
C LEU A 145 -0.37 0.47 -5.59
N TRP A 146 0.19 0.55 -4.38
CA TRP A 146 1.52 0.01 -4.09
C TRP A 146 1.60 -1.50 -4.25
N LEU A 147 0.60 -2.25 -3.75
CA LEU A 147 0.58 -3.69 -3.90
C LEU A 147 0.52 -4.08 -5.39
N ARG A 148 -0.42 -3.50 -6.15
CA ARG A 148 -0.56 -3.76 -7.59
C ARG A 148 0.72 -3.43 -8.36
N ALA A 149 1.28 -2.24 -8.16
CA ALA A 149 2.52 -1.84 -8.82
C ALA A 149 3.69 -2.78 -8.48
N SER A 150 3.80 -3.20 -7.20
CA SER A 150 4.81 -4.17 -6.78
C SER A 150 4.62 -5.52 -7.46
N LEU A 151 3.39 -6.04 -7.54
CA LEU A 151 3.09 -7.33 -8.15
C LEU A 151 3.28 -7.30 -9.67
N LEU A 152 2.86 -6.23 -10.34
CA LEU A 152 3.11 -6.00 -11.75
C LEU A 152 4.62 -5.98 -12.06
N LYS A 153 5.41 -5.33 -11.20
CA LYS A 153 6.87 -5.28 -11.35
C LYS A 153 7.54 -6.64 -11.16
N SER A 154 7.06 -7.48 -10.24
CA SER A 154 7.70 -8.77 -9.92
C SER A 154 7.17 -9.95 -10.74
N VAL A 155 5.87 -9.99 -11.01
CA VAL A 155 5.15 -11.08 -11.69
C VAL A 155 4.88 -10.77 -13.17
N GLY A 156 4.71 -9.48 -13.51
CA GLY A 156 4.31 -9.03 -14.84
C GLY A 156 2.79 -8.88 -15.02
N PRO A 157 2.36 -8.19 -16.09
CA PRO A 157 0.94 -7.93 -16.36
C PRO A 157 0.20 -9.19 -16.81
N ARG A 158 -1.05 -9.33 -16.37
CA ARG A 158 -1.99 -10.40 -16.76
C ARG A 158 -3.42 -9.84 -16.75
N LEU A 159 -3.95 -9.52 -17.93
CA LEU A 159 -5.24 -8.84 -18.11
C LEU A 159 -6.43 -9.51 -17.39
N ASP A 160 -6.46 -10.85 -17.32
CA ASP A 160 -7.55 -11.59 -16.66
C ASP A 160 -7.40 -11.70 -15.13
N MET A 161 -6.38 -11.07 -14.56
CA MET A 161 -6.06 -11.11 -13.13
C MET A 161 -6.13 -9.70 -12.54
N PRO A 162 -7.18 -9.35 -11.77
CA PRO A 162 -7.41 -7.97 -11.34
C PRO A 162 -6.23 -7.31 -10.63
N LEU A 163 -5.42 -8.03 -9.84
CA LEU A 163 -4.23 -7.48 -9.17
C LEU A 163 -3.01 -7.28 -10.07
N LEU A 164 -3.03 -7.87 -11.27
CA LEU A 164 -1.97 -7.81 -12.28
C LEU A 164 -2.45 -7.09 -13.55
N ASP A 165 -3.52 -6.32 -13.44
CA ASP A 165 -3.99 -5.38 -14.45
C ASP A 165 -3.37 -4.00 -14.19
N GLU A 166 -2.62 -3.48 -15.16
CA GLU A 166 -1.95 -2.19 -15.08
C GLU A 166 -2.89 -0.99 -15.19
N GLY A 167 -4.03 -1.13 -15.88
CA GLY A 167 -4.95 -0.02 -16.15
C GLY A 167 -5.43 0.66 -14.86
N PRO A 168 -5.98 -0.08 -13.89
CA PRO A 168 -6.45 0.47 -12.63
C PRO A 168 -5.37 1.18 -11.81
N VAL A 169 -4.07 0.86 -11.97
CA VAL A 169 -3.00 1.56 -11.22
C VAL A 169 -2.94 3.02 -11.66
N LEU A 170 -2.91 3.27 -12.97
CA LEU A 170 -2.80 4.62 -13.48
C LEU A 170 -4.14 5.37 -13.33
N GLU A 171 -5.25 4.75 -13.73
CA GLU A 171 -6.56 5.40 -13.72
C GLU A 171 -6.97 5.85 -12.32
N ARG A 172 -6.79 4.98 -11.32
CA ARG A 172 -7.18 5.31 -9.95
C ARG A 172 -6.25 6.35 -9.32
N ALA A 173 -4.96 6.32 -9.63
CA ALA A 173 -4.04 7.37 -9.18
C ALA A 173 -4.44 8.74 -9.73
N LEU A 174 -4.68 8.84 -11.04
CA LEU A 174 -5.08 10.10 -11.69
C LEU A 174 -6.46 10.58 -11.21
N ASN A 175 -7.43 9.68 -11.01
CA ASN A 175 -8.76 10.04 -10.49
C ASN A 175 -8.73 10.55 -9.05
N ALA A 176 -7.68 10.24 -8.29
CA ALA A 176 -7.54 10.65 -6.90
C ALA A 176 -6.71 11.92 -6.71
N MET A 177 -6.27 12.57 -7.81
CA MET A 177 -5.49 13.81 -7.70
C MET A 177 -6.31 14.89 -6.99
N PRO A 178 -5.75 15.56 -5.96
CA PRO A 178 -6.47 16.59 -5.20
C PRO A 178 -6.69 17.88 -6.00
N MET A 179 -5.93 18.08 -7.08
CA MET A 179 -5.99 19.25 -7.95
C MET A 179 -5.63 18.87 -9.39
N THR A 180 -5.83 19.78 -10.34
CA THR A 180 -5.41 19.56 -11.73
C THR A 180 -3.92 19.83 -11.93
N SER A 181 -3.36 19.36 -13.04
CA SER A 181 -1.95 19.58 -13.39
C SER A 181 -1.61 21.06 -13.53
N GLU A 182 -2.55 21.86 -14.05
CA GLU A 182 -2.40 23.30 -14.27
C GLU A 182 -2.32 24.02 -12.93
N ALA A 183 -3.24 23.71 -12.01
CA ALA A 183 -3.23 24.26 -10.65
C ALA A 183 -1.93 23.91 -9.91
N ALA A 184 -1.47 22.65 -10.01
CA ALA A 184 -0.20 22.25 -9.42
C ALA A 184 0.99 23.01 -10.04
N ALA A 185 1.00 23.21 -11.37
CA ALA A 185 2.06 23.93 -12.06
C ALA A 185 2.17 25.40 -11.63
N GLU A 186 1.05 26.06 -11.30
CA GLU A 186 1.03 27.42 -10.76
C GLU A 186 1.59 27.49 -9.33
N LEU A 187 1.30 26.49 -8.50
CA LEU A 187 1.71 26.45 -7.10
C LEU A 187 3.18 26.05 -6.89
N VAL A 188 3.71 25.18 -7.76
CA VAL A 188 5.05 24.58 -7.63
C VAL A 188 6.19 25.60 -7.47
N PRO A 189 6.30 26.69 -8.26
CA PRO A 189 7.45 27.60 -8.16
C PRO A 189 7.61 28.28 -6.79
N GLY A 190 6.50 28.49 -6.07
CA GLY A 190 6.44 29.18 -4.78
C GLY A 190 6.06 28.28 -3.61
N TRP A 191 6.21 26.96 -3.73
CA TRP A 191 5.58 26.02 -2.78
C TRP A 191 5.95 26.23 -1.30
N ARG A 192 7.13 26.80 -1.03
CA ARG A 192 7.61 27.08 0.34
C ARG A 192 6.83 28.15 1.07
N ASP A 193 6.16 29.03 0.33
CA ASP A 193 5.37 30.14 0.86
C ASP A 193 3.86 29.82 0.88
N LEU A 194 3.47 28.60 0.48
CA LEU A 194 2.09 28.16 0.46
C LEU A 194 1.57 27.81 1.86
N GLU A 195 0.25 27.84 2.00
CA GLU A 195 -0.42 27.35 3.20
C GLU A 195 -0.21 25.83 3.34
N ARG A 196 -0.24 25.36 4.59
CA ARG A 196 0.00 23.95 4.92
C ARG A 196 -0.88 22.99 4.11
N GLU A 197 -2.14 23.33 3.90
CA GLU A 197 -3.10 22.50 3.17
C GLU A 197 -2.65 22.28 1.71
N GLN A 198 -2.26 23.35 1.01
CA GLN A 198 -1.77 23.28 -0.37
C GLN A 198 -0.48 22.46 -0.48
N ILE A 199 0.42 22.58 0.51
CA ILE A 199 1.63 21.74 0.58
C ILE A 199 1.26 20.26 0.72
N LEU A 200 0.25 19.93 1.54
CA LEU A 200 -0.23 18.56 1.71
C LEU A 200 -0.86 18.01 0.43
N GLU A 201 -1.61 18.81 -0.30
CA GLU A 201 -2.16 18.41 -1.60
C GLU A 201 -1.05 18.12 -2.62
N LEU A 202 -0.05 19.00 -2.75
CA LEU A 202 1.10 18.78 -3.63
C LEU A 202 1.89 17.51 -3.26
N ARG A 203 2.09 17.25 -1.96
CA ARG A 203 2.71 16.00 -1.47
C ARG A 203 1.83 14.78 -1.77
N THR A 204 0.52 14.92 -1.65
CA THR A 204 -0.44 13.84 -1.97
C THR A 204 -0.38 13.49 -3.45
N THR A 205 -0.36 14.48 -4.34
CA THR A 205 -0.12 14.29 -5.78
C THR A 205 1.15 13.48 -6.04
N ARG A 206 2.28 13.87 -5.43
CA ARG A 206 3.54 13.14 -5.58
C ARG A 206 3.45 11.70 -5.06
N ARG A 207 2.78 11.49 -3.92
CA ARG A 207 2.55 10.15 -3.35
C ARG A 207 1.73 9.29 -4.31
N LEU A 208 0.65 9.81 -4.88
CA LEU A 208 -0.23 9.08 -5.82
C LEU A 208 0.49 8.66 -7.12
N LEU A 209 1.46 9.45 -7.59
CA LEU A 209 2.24 9.14 -8.79
C LEU A 209 3.31 8.06 -8.54
N ALA A 210 3.77 7.87 -7.30
CA ALA A 210 4.90 6.99 -7.01
C ALA A 210 4.66 5.51 -7.42
N PRO A 211 3.50 4.88 -7.13
CA PRO A 211 3.21 3.53 -7.62
C PRO A 211 3.18 3.44 -9.16
N ALA A 212 2.57 4.42 -9.84
CA ALA A 212 2.53 4.46 -11.30
C ALA A 212 3.94 4.58 -11.89
N GLY A 213 4.83 5.35 -11.26
CA GLY A 213 6.24 5.47 -11.62
C GLY A 213 7.00 4.13 -11.63
N LEU A 214 6.68 3.21 -10.72
CA LEU A 214 7.32 1.90 -10.66
C LEU A 214 7.05 1.02 -11.88
N VAL A 215 5.89 1.20 -12.52
CA VAL A 215 5.40 0.37 -13.61
C VAL A 215 5.14 1.18 -14.88
N GLN A 216 5.70 2.38 -14.98
CA GLN A 216 5.43 3.33 -16.07
C GLN A 216 5.69 2.76 -17.47
N SER A 217 6.61 1.80 -17.60
CA SER A 217 6.91 1.14 -18.88
C SER A 217 5.75 0.28 -19.40
N LEU A 218 4.76 -0.05 -18.56
CA LEU A 218 3.57 -0.80 -18.95
C LEU A 218 2.49 0.09 -19.57
N PHE A 219 2.55 1.41 -19.40
CA PHE A 219 1.49 2.32 -19.84
C PHE A 219 1.61 2.75 -21.31
N VAL A 220 2.38 2.04 -22.14
CA VAL A 220 2.78 2.52 -23.47
C VAL A 220 1.57 2.86 -24.34
N ASP A 221 0.54 2.01 -24.29
CA ASP A 221 -0.70 2.12 -25.06
C ASP A 221 -1.89 2.59 -24.20
N HIS A 222 -1.63 3.07 -22.97
CA HIS A 222 -2.69 3.46 -22.05
C HIS A 222 -3.37 4.77 -22.51
N PRO A 223 -4.72 4.86 -22.59
CA PRO A 223 -5.41 6.05 -23.10
C PRO A 223 -5.07 7.34 -22.36
N ARG A 224 -4.79 7.25 -21.05
CA ARG A 224 -4.42 8.39 -20.19
C ARG A 224 -2.91 8.61 -20.03
N ARG A 225 -2.08 8.00 -20.89
CA ARG A 225 -0.62 8.14 -20.81
C ARG A 225 -0.17 9.61 -20.92
N GLY A 226 -0.78 10.40 -21.79
CA GLY A 226 -0.42 11.82 -21.95
C GLY A 226 -0.64 12.63 -20.67
N GLU A 227 -1.74 12.39 -19.96
CA GLU A 227 -2.02 13.04 -18.67
C GLU A 227 -1.00 12.63 -17.59
N TYR A 228 -0.64 11.34 -17.55
CA TYR A 228 0.42 10.86 -16.66
C TYR A 228 1.77 11.53 -16.93
N GLU A 229 2.15 11.70 -18.19
CA GLU A 229 3.43 12.31 -18.56
C GLU A 229 3.52 13.77 -18.09
N VAL A 230 2.44 14.54 -18.22
CA VAL A 230 2.35 15.91 -17.67
C VAL A 230 2.58 15.91 -16.16
N TRP A 231 1.89 15.03 -15.44
CA TRP A 231 2.06 14.91 -13.99
C TRP A 231 3.45 14.45 -13.58
N ARG A 232 4.05 13.52 -14.32
CA ARG A 232 5.40 13.01 -14.07
C ARG A 232 6.45 14.12 -14.20
N GLU A 233 6.33 14.99 -15.20
CA GLU A 233 7.22 16.15 -15.38
C GLU A 233 7.04 17.21 -14.29
N LEU A 234 5.83 17.33 -13.73
CA LEU A 234 5.59 18.18 -12.55
C LEU A 234 6.17 17.56 -11.28
N ALA A 235 6.11 16.24 -11.12
CA ALA A 235 6.46 15.54 -9.89
C ALA A 235 7.90 15.75 -9.43
N GLU A 236 8.84 15.97 -10.35
CA GLU A 236 10.24 16.28 -10.03
C GLU A 236 10.42 17.61 -9.28
N ARG A 237 9.43 18.49 -9.38
CA ARG A 237 9.43 19.83 -8.78
C ARG A 237 8.48 19.96 -7.59
N LEU A 238 7.69 18.92 -7.31
CA LEU A 238 6.82 18.88 -6.14
C LEU A 238 7.64 18.74 -4.84
N PRO A 239 7.13 19.28 -3.72
CA PRO A 239 7.75 19.12 -2.39
C PRO A 239 7.89 17.67 -1.92
#